data_AF-A0A8H5WYM2-F1
#
_entry.id   AF-A0A8H5WYM2-F1
#
_cell.length_a   1.000
_cell.length_b   1.000
_cell.length_c   1.000
_cell.angle_alpha   90.00
_cell.angle_beta   90.00
_cell.angle_gamma   90.00
#
_symmetry.space_group_name_H-M   'P 1'
#
loop_
_entity.id
_entity.type
_entity.pdbx_description
1 polymer ?
#
loop_
_entity_poly.entity_id
_entity_poly.type
_entity_poly.pdbx_seq_one_letter_code
_entity_poly.pdbx_strand_id
1 'polypeptide(L)'
;MEGTSDLALELAAGALMAIPNLVANMQPMGVGIAIKMDAESIAKLLQCTASVLNLKGQMDMHDAQRAARKGSMIRQLQERRLQANTAGWEIRKIDKDLDVQRVRLALAESEIRAQQQHVERVQEVQEWHRTKYTNAALYSCLENSFRTLYHKAFLLTMQLARKAERSFQFEMASRFGSSNNMSFLAPGGYWDSARDGLLSSNNLYLGLKRLELAYMEKRAYDYEISKNISLRQVDPAALFSLRQTGTASFSLSEVLFDMDFPGHYFRRIKSVGISIPAIVGPYTGLNCIMSLTEHRTGVTPQTASASEPYTYKGRDDVRFQTDTIPVSSIAVSHGTSDSGTFELNFCGERYLPFEGSGCCSKWKLEFPTAHKQFDYNTISDVILHVRYTAVEGGIPMREAANTSVKEYLAAVSSTEVSIVGPTALLDLKNDFPNDWYSLIDGAAVNKLRLSGLAERLPFFTRGRQCMIKRAVAYICKKDIASEGVGITLLDPKSYVFEPPADLTVQVPEGVEVLLIKEMNCDVRVNWELECMILMYNVPRNLLYKVVLDSVAAEK
;
A
#
# COMPACT_ATOMS: atom_id res chain seq x y z
N MET A 1 128.75 58.15 14.19
CA MET A 1 129.90 58.95 14.64
C MET A 1 130.70 59.53 13.47
N GLU A 2 130.23 59.42 12.22
CA GLU A 2 130.97 59.92 11.05
C GLU A 2 130.68 61.39 10.67
N GLY A 3 129.49 61.94 10.97
CA GLY A 3 129.20 63.33 10.58
C GLY A 3 129.77 64.43 11.49
N THR A 4 130.25 64.08 12.69
CA THR A 4 130.92 65.06 13.58
C THR A 4 132.38 65.31 13.18
N SER A 5 133.02 64.37 12.47
CA SER A 5 134.39 64.54 11.96
C SER A 5 134.45 65.44 10.72
N ASP A 6 133.47 65.36 9.81
CA ASP A 6 133.42 66.23 8.63
C ASP A 6 133.19 67.70 9.00
N LEU A 7 132.34 67.97 10.00
CA LEU A 7 132.06 69.33 10.47
C LEU A 7 133.32 70.01 11.05
N ALA A 8 134.20 69.26 11.72
CA ALA A 8 135.46 69.79 12.24
C ALA A 8 136.49 70.05 11.12
N LEU A 9 136.51 69.19 10.09
CA LEU A 9 137.40 69.31 8.93
C LEU A 9 137.02 70.50 8.04
N GLU A 10 135.73 70.75 7.80
CA GLU A 10 135.27 71.90 7.02
C GLU A 10 135.49 73.22 7.76
N LEU A 11 135.23 73.29 9.08
CA LEU A 11 135.51 74.49 9.88
C LEU A 11 137.01 74.83 9.89
N ALA A 12 137.87 73.81 9.95
CA ALA A 12 139.32 73.97 9.83
C ALA A 12 139.74 74.41 8.43
N ALA A 13 139.12 73.88 7.37
CA ALA A 13 139.37 74.29 5.99
C ALA A 13 138.94 75.75 5.75
N GLY A 14 137.80 76.18 6.29
CA GLY A 14 137.33 77.56 6.22
C GLY A 14 138.30 78.56 6.87
N ALA A 15 138.92 78.18 8.00
CA ALA A 15 139.95 78.99 8.66
C ALA A 15 141.29 79.02 7.89
N LEU A 16 141.71 77.88 7.32
CA LEU A 16 142.93 77.78 6.51
C LEU A 16 142.83 78.55 5.18
N MET A 17 141.65 78.60 4.56
CA MET A 17 141.42 79.34 3.31
C MET A 17 141.34 80.87 3.48
N ALA A 18 141.31 81.38 4.71
CA ALA A 18 141.38 82.82 5.00
C ALA A 18 142.83 83.37 4.98
N ILE A 19 143.84 82.50 4.92
CA ILE A 19 145.26 82.89 4.88
C ILE A 19 145.65 83.27 3.44
N PRO A 20 146.23 84.46 3.18
CA PRO A 20 146.68 84.82 1.83
C PRO A 20 147.87 83.98 1.36
N ASN A 21 147.84 83.53 0.10
CA ASN A 21 148.95 82.82 -0.53
C ASN A 21 150.07 83.80 -0.93
N LEU A 22 151.29 83.53 -0.47
CA LEU A 22 152.51 84.26 -0.82
C LEU A 22 153.27 83.48 -1.91
N VAL A 23 153.53 84.09 -3.07
CA VAL A 23 154.30 83.47 -4.17
C VAL A 23 155.61 84.25 -4.35
N ALA A 24 156.75 83.56 -4.33
CA ALA A 24 158.09 84.15 -4.50
C ALA A 24 158.77 83.59 -5.77
N ASN A 25 159.11 84.47 -6.72
CA ASN A 25 159.85 84.14 -7.94
C ASN A 25 161.32 84.62 -7.79
N MET A 26 162.33 83.82 -8.20
CA MET A 26 163.75 84.23 -8.17
C MET A 26 164.45 84.03 -9.52
N GLN A 27 165.00 85.11 -10.09
CA GLN A 27 166.06 85.15 -11.12
C GLN A 27 167.30 85.91 -10.56
N PRO A 28 168.54 85.64 -10.99
CA PRO A 28 169.73 85.89 -10.18
C PRO A 28 170.34 87.30 -10.39
N MET A 29 169.78 88.29 -9.69
CA MET A 29 170.44 89.47 -9.06
C MET A 29 169.35 90.48 -8.65
N GLY A 30 168.70 90.24 -7.50
CA GLY A 30 167.74 91.16 -6.84
C GLY A 30 166.52 90.45 -6.22
N VAL A 31 166.24 90.66 -4.93
CA VAL A 31 165.09 90.08 -4.19
C VAL A 31 163.92 91.08 -4.15
N GLY A 32 162.73 90.68 -4.59
CA GLY A 32 161.48 91.44 -4.45
C GLY A 32 160.29 90.52 -4.17
N ILE A 33 159.47 90.85 -3.16
CA ILE A 33 158.28 90.11 -2.71
C ILE A 33 157.04 90.92 -3.11
N ALA A 34 156.01 90.28 -3.68
CA ALA A 34 154.70 90.89 -3.95
C ALA A 34 153.60 90.12 -3.20
N ILE A 35 152.69 90.83 -2.52
CA ILE A 35 151.54 90.27 -1.81
C ILE A 35 150.26 90.71 -2.54
N LYS A 36 149.35 89.77 -2.86
CA LYS A 36 148.04 90.04 -3.49
C LYS A 36 146.94 89.33 -2.67
N MET A 37 145.88 90.05 -2.27
CA MET A 37 144.69 89.51 -1.57
C MET A 37 143.50 89.53 -2.54
N ASP A 38 142.81 88.39 -2.74
CA ASP A 38 141.73 88.23 -3.73
C ASP A 38 140.35 87.97 -3.06
N ALA A 39 139.25 88.42 -3.69
CA ALA A 39 137.86 88.31 -3.19
C ALA A 39 137.33 86.86 -3.04
N GLU A 40 138.11 85.89 -3.52
CA GLU A 40 137.82 84.46 -3.50
C GLU A 40 137.80 83.87 -2.06
N SER A 41 138.53 84.47 -1.11
CA SER A 41 138.64 83.96 0.27
C SER A 41 137.35 84.16 1.09
N ILE A 42 136.61 85.25 0.88
CA ILE A 42 135.36 85.55 1.61
C ILE A 42 134.19 84.70 1.11
N ALA A 43 134.10 84.45 -0.20
CA ALA A 43 133.07 83.59 -0.79
C ALA A 43 133.18 82.14 -0.31
N LYS A 44 134.41 81.62 -0.18
CA LYS A 44 134.69 80.27 0.34
C LYS A 44 134.26 80.11 1.81
N LEU A 45 134.34 81.16 2.62
CA LEU A 45 133.94 81.13 4.03
C LEU A 45 132.40 81.04 4.18
N LEU A 46 131.64 81.80 3.39
CA LEU A 46 130.17 81.68 3.34
C LEU A 46 129.70 80.34 2.76
N GLN A 47 130.45 79.77 1.80
CA GLN A 47 130.16 78.44 1.27
C GLN A 47 130.41 77.34 2.33
N CYS A 48 131.38 77.55 3.22
CA CYS A 48 131.67 76.68 4.36
C CYS A 48 130.56 76.72 5.44
N THR A 49 130.00 77.90 5.75
CA THR A 49 128.88 77.98 6.71
C THR A 49 127.59 77.37 6.16
N ALA A 50 127.35 77.50 4.85
CA ALA A 50 126.22 76.87 4.18
C ALA A 50 126.34 75.33 4.12
N SER A 51 127.54 74.79 3.93
CA SER A 51 127.80 73.34 3.95
C SER A 51 127.59 72.74 5.34
N VAL A 52 128.03 73.42 6.40
CA VAL A 52 127.76 73.01 7.79
C VAL A 52 126.25 72.96 8.10
N LEU A 53 125.47 73.95 7.66
CA LEU A 53 124.01 73.94 7.83
C LEU A 53 123.33 72.82 7.02
N ASN A 54 123.80 72.56 5.80
CA ASN A 54 123.31 71.46 4.97
C ASN A 54 123.66 70.09 5.58
N LEU A 55 124.87 69.91 6.11
CA LEU A 55 125.29 68.69 6.80
C LEU A 55 124.46 68.46 8.06
N LYS A 56 124.21 69.50 8.86
CA LYS A 56 123.31 69.40 10.02
C LYS A 56 121.89 69.01 9.58
N GLY A 57 121.37 69.62 8.51
CA GLY A 57 120.08 69.25 7.93
C GLY A 57 120.03 67.80 7.43
N GLN A 58 121.11 67.29 6.84
CA GLN A 58 121.24 65.90 6.42
C GLN A 58 121.33 64.94 7.60
N MET A 59 122.04 65.29 8.67
CA MET A 59 122.10 64.49 9.90
C MET A 59 120.72 64.40 10.57
N ASP A 60 120.02 65.53 10.72
CA ASP A 60 118.65 65.56 11.24
C ASP A 60 117.69 64.76 10.34
N MET A 61 117.88 64.81 9.01
CA MET A 61 117.13 63.99 8.05
C MET A 61 117.44 62.50 8.19
N HIS A 62 118.71 62.11 8.40
CA HIS A 62 119.08 60.72 8.65
C HIS A 62 118.55 60.20 9.98
N ASP A 63 118.55 61.02 11.04
CA ASP A 63 117.95 60.67 12.33
C ASP A 63 116.44 60.55 12.23
N ALA A 64 115.78 61.46 11.50
CA ALA A 64 114.37 61.34 11.16
C ALA A 64 114.08 60.06 10.36
N GLN A 65 114.92 59.69 9.38
CA GLN A 65 114.77 58.44 8.62
C GLN A 65 114.97 57.20 9.48
N ARG A 66 115.95 57.20 10.39
CA ARG A 66 116.18 56.10 11.35
C ARG A 66 114.99 55.94 12.29
N ALA A 67 114.48 57.05 12.83
CA ALA A 67 113.27 57.06 13.66
C ALA A 67 112.03 56.60 12.89
N ALA A 68 111.87 57.01 11.63
CA ALA A 68 110.79 56.58 10.76
C ALA A 68 110.84 55.07 10.45
N ARG A 69 112.03 54.51 10.17
CA ARG A 69 112.21 53.05 9.98
C ARG A 69 111.88 52.27 11.25
N LYS A 70 112.35 52.74 12.41
CA LYS A 70 112.03 52.14 13.71
C LYS A 70 110.52 52.20 13.99
N GLY A 71 109.88 53.34 13.72
CA GLY A 71 108.43 53.51 13.82
C GLY A 71 107.65 52.58 12.90
N SER A 72 108.11 52.39 11.66
CA SER A 72 107.52 51.45 10.71
C SER A 72 107.62 50.00 11.18
N MET A 73 108.79 49.57 11.67
CA MET A 73 108.95 48.21 12.22
C MET A 73 108.12 47.97 13.48
N ILE A 74 108.00 48.98 14.37
CA ILE A 74 107.12 48.90 15.54
C ILE A 74 105.66 48.74 15.10
N ARG A 75 105.21 49.52 14.10
CA ARG A 75 103.85 49.38 13.52
C ARG A 75 103.63 48.01 12.89
N GLN A 76 104.60 47.49 12.13
CA GLN A 76 104.51 46.14 11.55
C GLN A 76 104.42 45.06 12.63
N LEU A 77 105.18 45.19 13.72
CA LEU A 77 105.08 44.28 14.86
C LEU A 77 103.73 44.39 15.58
N GLN A 78 103.20 45.60 15.76
CA GLN A 78 101.86 45.82 16.32
C GLN A 78 100.78 45.21 15.43
N GLU A 79 100.87 45.42 14.12
CA GLU A 79 99.95 44.87 13.12
C GLU A 79 99.98 43.33 13.12
N ARG A 80 101.16 42.71 13.09
CA ARG A 80 101.28 41.24 13.17
C ARG A 80 100.73 40.68 14.48
N ARG A 81 100.96 41.38 15.61
CA ARG A 81 100.39 41.00 16.91
C ARG A 81 98.87 41.14 16.91
N LEU A 82 98.34 42.21 16.32
CA LEU A 82 96.90 42.40 16.17
C LEU A 82 96.30 41.28 15.31
N GLN A 83 96.90 40.99 14.15
CA GLN A 83 96.47 39.91 13.24
C GLN A 83 96.53 38.53 13.91
N ALA A 84 97.59 38.24 14.67
CA ALA A 84 97.68 37.00 15.43
C ALA A 84 96.59 36.91 16.52
N ASN A 85 96.30 38.03 17.22
CA ASN A 85 95.25 38.09 18.21
C ASN A 85 93.86 37.96 17.59
N THR A 86 93.57 38.63 16.48
CA THR A 86 92.28 38.51 15.77
C THR A 86 92.06 37.10 15.25
N ALA A 87 93.09 36.48 14.65
CA ALA A 87 93.04 35.07 14.25
C ALA A 87 92.79 34.15 15.45
N GLY A 88 93.43 34.43 16.60
CA GLY A 88 93.18 33.70 17.85
C GLY A 88 91.73 33.82 18.35
N TRP A 89 91.11 35.00 18.22
CA TRP A 89 89.68 35.19 18.53
C TRP A 89 88.76 34.51 17.52
N GLU A 90 89.10 34.51 16.24
CA GLU A 90 88.36 33.81 15.19
C GLU A 90 88.34 32.30 15.42
N ILE A 91 89.47 31.69 15.80
CA ILE A 91 89.52 30.26 16.17
C ILE A 91 88.55 29.97 17.32
N ARG A 92 88.57 30.78 18.39
CA ARG A 92 87.65 30.62 19.52
C ARG A 92 86.18 30.78 19.14
N LYS A 93 85.87 31.68 18.19
CA LYS A 93 84.51 31.84 17.66
C LYS A 93 84.08 30.60 16.88
N ILE A 94 84.95 30.10 15.99
CA ILE A 94 84.68 28.89 15.21
C ILE A 94 84.43 27.68 16.12
N ASP A 95 85.18 27.53 17.21
CA ASP A 95 84.93 26.48 18.20
C ASP A 95 83.51 26.57 18.79
N LYS A 96 83.04 27.79 19.09
CA LYS A 96 81.67 28.01 19.58
C LYS A 96 80.62 27.76 18.51
N ASP A 97 80.87 28.16 17.27
CA ASP A 97 79.99 27.86 16.16
C ASP A 97 79.91 26.34 15.91
N LEU A 98 81.02 25.61 16.08
CA LEU A 98 81.09 24.15 15.99
C LEU A 98 80.22 23.50 17.09
N ASP A 99 80.31 23.99 18.34
CA ASP A 99 79.44 23.53 19.42
C ASP A 99 77.95 23.77 19.13
N VAL A 100 77.59 24.94 18.57
CA VAL A 100 76.21 25.22 18.13
C VAL A 100 75.74 24.23 17.05
N GLN A 101 76.59 23.91 16.07
CA GLN A 101 76.25 22.93 15.03
C GLN A 101 76.09 21.52 15.59
N ARG A 102 76.91 21.11 16.57
CA ARG A 102 76.74 19.82 17.27
C ARG A 102 75.37 19.71 17.94
N VAL A 103 74.92 20.77 18.61
CA VAL A 103 73.59 20.81 19.23
C VAL A 103 72.48 20.73 18.16
N ARG A 104 72.64 21.42 17.02
CA ARG A 104 71.69 21.33 15.90
C ARG A 104 71.61 19.93 15.31
N LEU A 105 72.74 19.23 15.17
CA LEU A 105 72.77 17.83 14.73
C LEU A 105 72.02 16.93 15.72
N ALA A 106 72.28 17.07 17.02
CA ALA A 106 71.56 16.31 18.05
C ALA A 106 70.05 16.60 18.07
N LEU A 107 69.65 17.86 17.84
CA LEU A 107 68.25 18.24 17.69
C LEU A 107 67.62 17.56 16.47
N ALA A 108 68.25 17.64 15.30
CA ALA A 108 67.77 17.00 14.07
C ALA A 108 67.64 15.47 14.23
N GLU A 109 68.60 14.81 14.89
CA GLU A 109 68.52 13.38 15.21
C GLU A 109 67.35 13.05 16.14
N SER A 110 67.05 13.91 17.12
CA SER A 110 65.88 13.75 17.98
C SER A 110 64.56 13.95 17.24
N GLU A 111 64.51 14.91 16.31
CA GLU A 111 63.35 15.16 15.45
C GLU A 111 63.09 13.97 14.52
N ILE A 112 64.14 13.40 13.90
CA ILE A 112 64.02 12.18 13.09
C ILE A 112 63.44 11.04 13.92
N ARG A 113 63.92 10.82 15.15
CA ARG A 113 63.38 9.79 16.06
C ARG A 113 61.92 10.06 16.43
N ALA A 114 61.55 11.31 16.70
CA ALA A 114 60.17 11.68 17.00
C ALA A 114 59.25 11.44 15.79
N GLN A 115 59.71 11.74 14.57
CA GLN A 115 58.98 11.46 13.33
C GLN A 115 58.83 9.95 13.08
N GLN A 116 59.88 9.15 13.30
CA GLN A 116 59.81 7.69 13.19
C GLN A 116 58.74 7.11 14.14
N GLN A 117 58.76 7.52 15.41
CA GLN A 117 57.72 7.10 16.37
C GLN A 117 56.33 7.59 15.96
N HIS A 118 56.22 8.75 15.33
CA HIS A 118 54.93 9.23 14.83
C HIS A 118 54.42 8.34 13.69
N VAL A 119 55.29 7.94 12.76
CA VAL A 119 54.95 7.01 11.68
C VAL A 119 54.50 5.67 12.26
N GLU A 120 55.23 5.10 13.22
CA GLU A 120 54.87 3.86 13.90
C GLU A 120 53.50 3.94 14.56
N ARG A 121 53.22 4.98 15.36
CA ARG A 121 51.90 5.17 16.00
C ARG A 121 50.77 5.30 14.98
N VAL A 122 50.99 6.00 13.88
CA VAL A 122 49.97 6.15 12.82
C VAL A 122 49.71 4.81 12.14
N GLN A 123 50.75 3.99 11.93
CA GLN A 123 50.62 2.63 11.41
C GLN A 123 49.82 1.74 12.37
N GLU A 124 50.12 1.76 13.66
CA GLU A 124 49.36 1.01 14.69
C GLU A 124 47.88 1.42 14.72
N VAL A 125 47.59 2.72 14.64
CA VAL A 125 46.21 3.23 14.57
C VAL A 125 45.51 2.75 13.31
N GLN A 126 46.19 2.77 12.16
CA GLN A 126 45.63 2.28 10.91
C GLN A 126 45.35 0.76 10.96
N GLU A 127 46.27 -0.02 11.52
CA GLU A 127 46.09 -1.45 11.74
C GLU A 127 44.91 -1.72 12.66
N TRP A 128 44.77 -0.97 13.76
CA TRP A 128 43.62 -1.05 14.64
C TRP A 128 42.31 -0.74 13.91
N HIS A 129 42.26 0.30 13.07
CA HIS A 129 41.08 0.62 12.28
C HIS A 129 40.69 -0.48 11.27
N ARG A 130 41.65 -1.27 10.79
CA ARG A 130 41.42 -2.40 9.88
C ARG A 130 41.01 -3.67 10.61
N THR A 131 41.63 -3.96 11.75
CA THR A 131 41.45 -5.23 12.49
C THR A 131 40.33 -5.17 13.52
N LYS A 132 39.93 -3.97 13.98
CA LYS A 132 38.80 -3.84 14.91
C LYS A 132 37.54 -4.48 14.33
N TYR A 133 36.70 -5.00 15.21
CA TYR A 133 35.46 -5.67 14.82
C TYR A 133 34.50 -4.76 14.04
N THR A 134 34.36 -3.49 14.45
CA THR A 134 33.53 -2.47 13.77
C THR A 134 34.24 -1.89 12.53
N ASN A 135 34.72 -2.77 11.66
CA ASN A 135 35.36 -2.41 10.41
C ASN A 135 34.34 -2.18 9.28
N ALA A 136 34.84 -1.70 8.14
CA ALA A 136 34.01 -1.45 6.96
C ALA A 136 33.32 -2.73 6.44
N ALA A 137 34.00 -3.88 6.50
CA ALA A 137 33.44 -5.15 6.02
C ALA A 137 32.21 -5.59 6.83
N LEU A 138 32.22 -5.42 8.16
CA LEU A 138 31.07 -5.65 9.01
C LEU A 138 29.90 -4.75 8.62
N TYR A 139 30.14 -3.45 8.41
CA TYR A 139 29.07 -2.53 8.00
C TYR A 139 28.52 -2.85 6.60
N SER A 140 29.35 -3.24 5.63
CA SER A 140 28.88 -3.70 4.31
C SER A 140 28.07 -5.00 4.40
N CYS A 141 28.45 -5.92 5.28
CA CYS A 141 27.66 -7.13 5.55
C CYS A 141 26.31 -6.79 6.18
N LEU A 142 26.31 -5.91 7.19
CA LEU A 142 25.10 -5.44 7.84
C LEU A 142 24.19 -4.73 6.85
N GLU A 143 24.69 -3.79 6.07
CA GLU A 143 23.94 -3.06 5.04
C GLU A 143 23.23 -4.00 4.08
N ASN A 144 23.95 -4.99 3.53
CA ASN A 144 23.36 -5.99 2.64
C ASN A 144 22.25 -6.79 3.35
N SER A 145 22.48 -7.24 4.57
CA SER A 145 21.47 -7.97 5.35
C SER A 145 20.23 -7.10 5.63
N PHE A 146 20.41 -5.85 6.06
CA PHE A 146 19.33 -4.91 6.35
C PHE A 146 18.54 -4.56 5.10
N ARG A 147 19.19 -4.29 3.96
CA ARG A 147 18.51 -3.99 2.70
C ARG A 147 17.60 -5.13 2.26
N THR A 148 18.05 -6.38 2.40
CA THR A 148 17.22 -7.55 2.07
C THR A 148 16.04 -7.72 3.02
N LEU A 149 16.25 -7.54 4.33
CA LEU A 149 15.18 -7.63 5.33
C LEU A 149 14.15 -6.49 5.16
N TYR A 150 14.62 -5.28 4.92
CA TYR A 150 13.79 -4.09 4.72
C TYR A 150 12.87 -4.24 3.50
N HIS A 151 13.41 -4.67 2.36
CA HIS A 151 12.60 -4.91 1.16
C HIS A 151 11.57 -6.04 1.37
N LYS A 152 11.94 -7.15 2.03
CA LYS A 152 10.99 -8.24 2.34
C LYS A 152 9.86 -7.76 3.26
N ALA A 153 10.19 -7.01 4.31
CA ALA A 153 9.20 -6.43 5.21
C ALA A 153 8.26 -5.48 4.45
N PHE A 154 8.79 -4.64 3.56
CA PHE A 154 8.01 -3.73 2.73
C PHE A 154 7.01 -4.48 1.81
N LEU A 155 7.43 -5.59 1.18
CA LEU A 155 6.53 -6.37 0.34
C LEU A 155 5.35 -6.96 1.14
N LEU A 156 5.62 -7.46 2.35
CA LEU A 156 4.57 -7.99 3.24
C LEU A 156 3.61 -6.89 3.69
N THR A 157 4.12 -5.72 4.09
CA THR A 157 3.27 -4.59 4.49
C THR A 157 2.44 -4.07 3.32
N MET A 158 3.00 -4.02 2.11
CA MET A 158 2.25 -3.62 0.92
C MET A 158 1.15 -4.61 0.57
N GLN A 159 1.37 -5.92 0.74
CA GLN A 159 0.32 -6.93 0.56
C GLN A 159 -0.84 -6.73 1.54
N LEU A 160 -0.54 -6.43 2.81
CA LEU A 160 -1.55 -6.12 3.82
C LEU A 160 -2.31 -4.83 3.52
N ALA A 161 -1.59 -3.78 3.10
CA ALA A 161 -2.20 -2.51 2.71
C ALA A 161 -3.16 -2.68 1.52
N ARG A 162 -2.78 -3.48 0.50
CA ARG A 162 -3.66 -3.82 -0.63
C ARG A 162 -4.88 -4.62 -0.20
N LYS A 163 -4.77 -5.49 0.82
CA LYS A 163 -5.94 -6.18 1.38
C LYS A 163 -6.90 -5.19 2.05
N ALA A 164 -6.36 -4.22 2.82
CA ALA A 164 -7.16 -3.17 3.44
C ALA A 164 -7.86 -2.27 2.41
N GLU A 165 -7.18 -1.94 1.29
CA GLU A 165 -7.79 -1.21 0.18
C GLU A 165 -8.92 -2.00 -0.49
N ARG A 166 -8.74 -3.30 -0.70
CA ARG A 166 -9.79 -4.16 -1.26
C ARG A 166 -10.99 -4.33 -0.31
N SER A 167 -10.76 -4.50 0.99
CA SER A 167 -11.86 -4.56 1.96
C SER A 167 -12.61 -3.23 2.03
N PHE A 168 -11.89 -2.11 1.99
CA PHE A 168 -12.48 -0.79 1.89
C PHE A 168 -13.34 -0.62 0.62
N GLN A 169 -12.81 -1.00 -0.54
CA GLN A 169 -13.54 -0.95 -1.81
C GLN A 169 -14.79 -1.85 -1.77
N PHE A 170 -14.65 -3.04 -1.19
CA PHE A 170 -15.77 -3.98 -1.02
C PHE A 170 -16.86 -3.40 -0.13
N GLU A 171 -16.55 -2.74 0.97
CA GLU A 171 -17.56 -2.13 1.86
C GLU A 171 -18.20 -0.89 1.25
N MET A 172 -17.41 -0.08 0.53
CA MET A 172 -17.83 1.24 0.06
C MET A 172 -18.34 1.31 -1.39
N ALA A 173 -18.45 0.19 -2.11
CA ALA A 173 -18.74 0.15 -3.55
C ALA A 173 -19.93 1.04 -4.03
N SER A 174 -20.98 1.23 -3.22
CA SER A 174 -22.12 2.12 -3.55
C SER A 174 -21.73 3.57 -3.72
N ARG A 175 -20.87 4.04 -2.82
CA ARG A 175 -20.80 5.47 -2.46
C ARG A 175 -19.90 6.25 -3.41
N PHE A 176 -19.26 5.54 -4.33
CA PHE A 176 -18.23 6.10 -5.20
C PHE A 176 -18.64 6.16 -6.68
N GLY A 177 -19.81 5.62 -7.04
CA GLY A 177 -20.28 5.54 -8.42
C GLY A 177 -19.39 4.64 -9.28
N SER A 178 -19.93 4.14 -10.40
CA SER A 178 -19.21 3.26 -11.31
C SER A 178 -17.97 3.90 -11.97
N SER A 179 -17.72 5.20 -11.78
CA SER A 179 -16.77 5.99 -12.59
C SER A 179 -15.42 6.28 -11.92
N ASN A 180 -15.10 5.75 -10.74
CA ASN A 180 -13.78 6.00 -10.15
C ASN A 180 -13.17 4.74 -9.53
N ASN A 181 -12.14 4.22 -10.21
CA ASN A 181 -11.08 3.42 -9.60
C ASN A 181 -10.39 4.28 -8.51
N MET A 182 -11.00 4.35 -7.32
CA MET A 182 -10.40 5.01 -6.16
C MET A 182 -9.34 4.10 -5.56
N SER A 183 -8.21 4.02 -6.27
CA SER A 183 -6.96 3.52 -5.73
C SER A 183 -6.42 4.63 -4.82
N PHE A 184 -6.58 4.47 -3.50
CA PHE A 184 -5.97 5.39 -2.52
C PHE A 184 -4.48 5.11 -2.39
N LEU A 185 -4.09 3.85 -2.59
CA LEU A 185 -2.71 3.44 -2.67
C LEU A 185 -2.18 3.59 -4.10
N ALA A 186 -0.91 3.99 -4.22
CA ALA A 186 -0.28 4.11 -5.52
C ALA A 186 -0.15 2.73 -6.21
N PRO A 187 -0.58 2.58 -7.48
CA PRO A 187 -0.54 1.28 -8.17
C PRO A 187 0.90 0.76 -8.36
N GLY A 188 1.86 1.67 -8.59
CA GLY A 188 3.29 1.37 -8.67
C GLY A 188 3.99 1.12 -7.32
N GLY A 189 3.27 1.22 -6.20
CA GLY A 189 3.85 1.11 -4.86
C GLY A 189 4.61 2.38 -4.42
N TYR A 190 5.28 2.28 -3.28
CA TYR A 190 5.99 3.38 -2.63
C TYR A 190 7.50 3.17 -2.55
N TRP A 191 8.02 2.13 -3.21
CA TRP A 191 9.43 1.76 -3.16
C TRP A 191 10.24 2.52 -4.22
N ASP A 192 11.22 3.31 -3.77
CA ASP A 192 12.18 3.97 -4.65
C ASP A 192 13.49 3.17 -4.72
N SER A 193 13.73 2.47 -5.83
CA SER A 193 14.95 1.69 -6.03
C SER A 193 16.23 2.54 -6.08
N ALA A 194 16.14 3.83 -6.45
CA ALA A 194 17.32 4.69 -6.54
C ALA A 194 17.87 5.11 -5.16
N ARG A 195 17.04 4.97 -4.12
CA ARG A 195 17.35 5.38 -2.74
C ARG A 195 17.12 4.24 -1.75
N ASP A 196 17.29 2.99 -2.19
CA ASP A 196 17.08 1.77 -1.39
C ASP A 196 15.74 1.71 -0.64
N GLY A 197 14.70 2.36 -1.18
CA GLY A 197 13.36 2.40 -0.60
C GLY A 197 13.25 3.24 0.67
N LEU A 198 14.20 4.12 0.97
CA LEU A 198 14.11 5.04 2.10
C LEU A 198 12.81 5.86 2.03
N LEU A 199 12.18 6.10 3.18
CA LEU A 199 10.87 6.78 3.33
C LEU A 199 9.65 6.08 2.71
N SER A 200 9.80 4.91 2.08
CA SER A 200 8.66 4.18 1.50
C SER A 200 7.58 3.85 2.54
N SER A 201 7.98 3.53 3.76
CA SER A 201 7.06 3.31 4.90
C SER A 201 6.25 4.55 5.26
N ASN A 202 6.86 5.74 5.27
CA ASN A 202 6.16 6.98 5.62
C ASN A 202 5.14 7.37 4.55
N ASN A 203 5.49 7.17 3.28
CA ASN A 203 4.57 7.39 2.17
C ASN A 203 3.40 6.40 2.19
N LEU A 204 3.66 5.13 2.50
CA LEU A 204 2.62 4.12 2.68
C LEU A 204 1.71 4.46 3.85
N TYR A 205 2.28 4.87 4.99
CA TYR A 205 1.52 5.29 6.18
C TYR A 205 0.59 6.47 5.87
N LEU A 206 1.09 7.46 5.13
CA LEU A 206 0.27 8.59 4.67
C LEU A 206 -0.86 8.12 3.73
N GLY A 207 -0.57 7.17 2.83
CA GLY A 207 -1.59 6.53 1.98
C GLY A 207 -2.69 5.84 2.79
N LEU A 208 -2.32 5.10 3.84
CA LEU A 208 -3.29 4.47 4.75
C LEU A 208 -4.11 5.49 5.52
N LYS A 209 -3.51 6.60 5.96
CA LYS A 209 -4.24 7.69 6.62
C LYS A 209 -5.26 8.37 5.68
N ARG A 210 -4.94 8.51 4.39
CA ARG A 210 -5.91 8.99 3.40
C ARG A 210 -7.08 8.03 3.22
N LEU A 211 -6.82 6.72 3.21
CA LEU A 211 -7.86 5.70 3.17
C LEU A 211 -8.76 5.77 4.42
N GLU A 212 -8.17 5.88 5.61
CA GLU A 212 -8.89 6.03 6.88
C GLU A 212 -9.79 7.28 6.91
N LEU A 213 -9.25 8.43 6.48
CA LEU A 213 -10.03 9.67 6.37
C LEU A 213 -11.22 9.49 5.42
N ALA A 214 -11.00 8.88 4.24
CA ALA A 214 -12.07 8.62 3.29
C ALA A 214 -13.15 7.68 3.86
N TYR A 215 -12.76 6.71 4.70
CA TYR A 215 -13.71 5.84 5.41
C TYR A 215 -14.57 6.61 6.41
N MET A 216 -13.96 7.50 7.20
CA MET A 216 -14.68 8.30 8.18
C MET A 216 -15.62 9.32 7.52
N GLU A 217 -15.19 9.99 6.46
CA GLU A 217 -15.99 11.00 5.75
C GLU A 217 -17.21 10.41 5.04
N LYS A 218 -17.07 9.20 4.48
CA LYS A 218 -18.10 8.58 3.62
C LYS A 218 -18.99 7.59 4.33
N ARG A 219 -18.82 7.39 5.64
CA ARG A 219 -19.69 6.54 6.44
C ARG A 219 -21.05 7.22 6.64
N ALA A 220 -21.95 7.04 5.68
CA ALA A 220 -23.35 7.41 5.85
C ALA A 220 -24.16 6.27 6.46
N TYR A 221 -25.36 6.60 6.91
CA TYR A 221 -26.30 5.65 7.49
C TYR A 221 -26.91 4.75 6.40
N ASP A 222 -26.84 3.44 6.60
CA ASP A 222 -27.52 2.46 5.75
C ASP A 222 -28.75 1.91 6.49
N TYR A 223 -29.83 1.64 5.75
CA TYR A 223 -31.03 1.06 6.35
C TYR A 223 -30.86 -0.43 6.54
N GLU A 224 -30.88 -0.88 7.79
CA GLU A 224 -30.87 -2.31 8.13
C GLU A 224 -32.28 -2.88 8.08
N ILE A 225 -32.49 -3.88 7.22
CA ILE A 225 -33.81 -4.44 6.94
C ILE A 225 -33.75 -5.97 7.04
N SER A 226 -34.77 -6.56 7.65
CA SER A 226 -34.99 -8.01 7.68
C SER A 226 -36.21 -8.38 6.85
N LYS A 227 -36.03 -9.25 5.85
CA LYS A 227 -37.11 -9.79 5.02
C LYS A 227 -37.12 -11.32 5.09
N ASN A 228 -38.28 -11.87 5.38
CA ASN A 228 -38.51 -13.31 5.35
C ASN A 228 -39.18 -13.68 4.03
N ILE A 229 -38.63 -14.66 3.32
CA ILE A 229 -39.06 -15.04 1.98
C ILE A 229 -39.39 -16.53 1.98
N SER A 230 -40.63 -16.86 1.67
CA SER A 230 -41.12 -18.23 1.53
C SER A 230 -40.90 -18.71 0.09
N LEU A 231 -40.24 -19.86 -0.08
CA LEU A 231 -40.06 -20.48 -1.39
C LEU A 231 -41.40 -20.91 -1.98
N ARG A 232 -42.32 -21.42 -1.15
CA ARG A 232 -43.67 -21.79 -1.56
C ARG A 232 -44.45 -20.65 -2.22
N GLN A 233 -44.21 -19.40 -1.81
CA GLN A 233 -44.88 -18.21 -2.35
C GLN A 233 -44.17 -17.60 -3.57
N VAL A 234 -42.84 -17.72 -3.64
CA VAL A 234 -42.03 -17.11 -4.71
C VAL A 234 -41.93 -18.03 -5.92
N ASP A 235 -41.60 -19.30 -5.68
CA ASP A 235 -41.43 -20.31 -6.72
C ASP A 235 -41.85 -21.70 -6.19
N PRO A 236 -43.16 -22.01 -6.24
CA PRO A 236 -43.66 -23.30 -5.79
C PRO A 236 -43.18 -24.48 -6.62
N ALA A 237 -42.79 -24.27 -7.89
CA ALA A 237 -42.26 -25.34 -8.72
C ALA A 237 -40.85 -25.73 -8.30
N ALA A 238 -40.04 -24.76 -7.88
CA ALA A 238 -38.77 -25.04 -7.23
C ALA A 238 -38.98 -25.88 -5.95
N LEU A 239 -39.97 -25.57 -5.12
CA LEU A 239 -40.28 -26.39 -3.95
C LEU A 239 -40.74 -27.81 -4.32
N PHE A 240 -41.55 -27.96 -5.35
CA PHE A 240 -41.96 -29.28 -5.85
C PHE A 240 -40.77 -30.11 -6.33
N SER A 241 -39.89 -29.51 -7.14
CA SER A 241 -38.67 -30.17 -7.61
C SER A 241 -37.71 -30.55 -6.47
N LEU A 242 -37.66 -29.73 -5.40
CA LEU A 242 -36.92 -30.03 -4.17
C LEU A 242 -37.42 -31.31 -3.50
N ARG A 243 -38.74 -31.46 -3.34
CA ARG A 243 -39.35 -32.66 -2.71
C ARG A 243 -39.00 -33.93 -3.49
N GLN A 244 -39.12 -33.87 -4.83
CA GLN A 244 -38.89 -35.03 -5.69
C GLN A 244 -37.40 -35.39 -5.83
N THR A 245 -36.61 -34.44 -6.31
CA THR A 245 -35.21 -34.67 -6.72
C THR A 245 -34.21 -34.47 -5.59
N GLY A 246 -34.57 -33.73 -4.54
CA GLY A 246 -33.66 -33.28 -3.49
C GLY A 246 -32.85 -32.03 -3.87
N THR A 247 -33.09 -31.43 -5.04
CA THR A 247 -32.40 -30.21 -5.47
C THR A 247 -33.39 -29.17 -5.98
N ALA A 248 -33.13 -27.90 -5.69
CA ALA A 248 -33.90 -26.80 -6.27
C ALA A 248 -33.04 -25.57 -6.53
N SER A 249 -33.36 -24.90 -7.64
CA SER A 249 -32.80 -23.61 -8.01
C SER A 249 -33.92 -22.59 -8.10
N PHE A 250 -33.78 -21.47 -7.40
CA PHE A 250 -34.76 -20.39 -7.42
C PHE A 250 -34.06 -19.02 -7.46
N SER A 251 -34.78 -18.01 -7.92
CA SER A 251 -34.26 -16.65 -8.05
C SER A 251 -35.07 -15.65 -7.25
N LEU A 252 -34.38 -14.79 -6.51
CA LEU A 252 -34.97 -13.63 -5.85
C LEU A 252 -34.89 -12.42 -6.78
N SER A 253 -36.06 -11.99 -7.26
CA SER A 253 -36.18 -10.84 -8.14
C SER A 253 -36.18 -9.53 -7.33
N GLU A 254 -35.80 -8.45 -8.01
CA GLU A 254 -35.76 -7.10 -7.44
C GLU A 254 -37.13 -6.59 -6.99
N VAL A 255 -38.16 -6.98 -7.74
CA VAL A 255 -39.56 -6.63 -7.48
C VAL A 255 -39.99 -7.05 -6.07
N LEU A 256 -39.50 -8.19 -5.56
CA LEU A 256 -39.81 -8.63 -4.21
C LEU A 256 -39.38 -7.60 -3.16
N PHE A 257 -38.23 -6.96 -3.34
CA PHE A 257 -37.71 -5.96 -2.40
C PHE A 257 -38.33 -4.57 -2.64
N ASP A 258 -38.69 -4.25 -3.88
CA ASP A 258 -39.40 -3.00 -4.22
C ASP A 258 -40.83 -2.96 -3.66
N MET A 259 -41.49 -4.12 -3.54
CA MET A 259 -42.81 -4.22 -2.92
C MET A 259 -42.82 -3.79 -1.44
N ASP A 260 -41.73 -4.02 -0.70
CA ASP A 260 -41.63 -3.63 0.70
C ASP A 260 -41.19 -2.17 0.84
N PHE A 261 -40.09 -1.81 0.16
CA PHE A 261 -39.48 -0.49 0.24
C PHE A 261 -39.15 0.03 -1.18
N PRO A 262 -40.10 0.72 -1.82
CA PRO A 262 -39.87 1.30 -3.14
C PRO A 262 -38.87 2.47 -3.03
N GLY A 263 -37.93 2.55 -3.98
CA GLY A 263 -36.93 3.62 -4.04
C GLY A 263 -35.62 3.32 -3.32
N HIS A 264 -35.50 2.18 -2.64
CA HIS A 264 -34.22 1.72 -2.10
C HIS A 264 -33.35 1.11 -3.21
N TYR A 265 -32.07 1.48 -3.22
CA TYR A 265 -31.06 0.91 -4.12
C TYR A 265 -29.87 0.41 -3.29
N PHE A 266 -28.87 -0.18 -3.97
CA PHE A 266 -27.69 -0.77 -3.36
C PHE A 266 -28.01 -1.73 -2.21
N ARG A 267 -28.86 -2.72 -2.50
CA ARG A 267 -29.31 -3.70 -1.52
C ARG A 267 -28.25 -4.80 -1.34
N ARG A 268 -27.57 -4.83 -0.19
CA ARG A 268 -26.52 -5.81 0.12
C ARG A 268 -26.87 -6.66 1.31
N ILE A 269 -26.72 -7.97 1.13
CA ILE A 269 -26.99 -8.96 2.17
C ILE A 269 -25.93 -8.81 3.27
N LYS A 270 -26.37 -8.79 4.52
CA LYS A 270 -25.54 -8.86 5.71
C LYS A 270 -25.45 -10.28 6.26
N SER A 271 -26.57 -11.01 6.24
CA SER A 271 -26.63 -12.43 6.61
C SER A 271 -27.87 -13.08 6.02
N VAL A 272 -27.77 -14.36 5.65
CA VAL A 272 -28.93 -15.18 5.30
C VAL A 272 -29.05 -16.33 6.29
N GLY A 273 -30.21 -16.46 6.91
CA GLY A 273 -30.61 -17.66 7.63
C GLY A 273 -31.62 -18.47 6.84
N ILE A 274 -31.73 -19.77 7.10
CA ILE A 274 -32.71 -20.65 6.47
C ILE A 274 -33.44 -21.47 7.53
N SER A 275 -34.75 -21.54 7.37
CA SER A 275 -35.64 -22.36 8.19
C SER A 275 -36.43 -23.28 7.26
N ILE A 276 -36.37 -24.59 7.52
CA ILE A 276 -37.02 -25.61 6.71
C ILE A 276 -37.96 -26.39 7.63
N PRO A 277 -39.23 -25.98 7.74
CA PRO A 277 -40.24 -26.76 8.44
C PRO A 277 -40.47 -28.10 7.73
N ALA A 278 -40.04 -29.19 8.38
CA ALA A 278 -40.22 -30.56 7.90
C ALA A 278 -40.44 -31.51 9.08
N ILE A 279 -41.04 -32.67 8.82
CA ILE A 279 -41.22 -33.70 9.84
C ILE A 279 -39.95 -34.56 9.87
N VAL A 280 -39.11 -34.30 10.86
CA VAL A 280 -37.80 -34.95 11.03
C VAL A 280 -37.74 -35.62 12.39
N GLY A 281 -37.09 -36.78 12.48
CA GLY A 281 -36.91 -37.52 13.74
C GLY A 281 -35.98 -36.78 14.73
N PRO A 282 -36.05 -37.10 16.04
CA PRO A 282 -35.35 -36.34 17.09
C PRO A 282 -33.81 -36.35 16.99
N TYR A 283 -33.23 -37.37 16.36
CA TYR A 283 -31.77 -37.54 16.20
C TYR A 283 -31.31 -37.49 14.74
N THR A 284 -32.19 -37.10 13.83
CA THR A 284 -31.86 -36.92 12.41
C THR A 284 -31.71 -35.43 12.12
N GLY A 285 -30.54 -35.01 11.63
CA GLY A 285 -30.31 -33.62 11.24
C GLY A 285 -30.90 -33.29 9.88
N LEU A 286 -31.24 -32.02 9.66
CA LEU A 286 -31.65 -31.52 8.36
C LEU A 286 -30.40 -31.02 7.62
N ASN A 287 -29.69 -31.97 7.02
CA ASN A 287 -28.44 -31.72 6.33
C ASN A 287 -28.70 -31.26 4.88
N CYS A 288 -28.39 -30.01 4.55
CA CYS A 288 -28.41 -29.52 3.17
C CYS A 288 -27.34 -28.46 2.92
N ILE A 289 -27.01 -28.26 1.64
CA ILE A 289 -26.10 -27.22 1.20
C ILE A 289 -26.92 -26.14 0.49
N MET A 290 -26.75 -24.90 0.91
CA MET A 290 -27.28 -23.74 0.21
C MET A 290 -26.12 -22.96 -0.41
N SER A 291 -26.23 -22.69 -1.71
CA SER A 291 -25.22 -21.96 -2.46
C SER A 291 -25.84 -20.80 -3.23
N LEU A 292 -25.08 -19.72 -3.32
CA LEU A 292 -25.40 -18.54 -4.10
C LEU A 292 -24.67 -18.64 -5.44
N THR A 293 -25.42 -18.85 -6.52
CA THR A 293 -24.83 -19.04 -7.86
C THR A 293 -24.57 -17.72 -8.56
N GLU A 294 -25.50 -16.78 -8.45
CA GLU A 294 -25.41 -15.45 -9.06
C GLU A 294 -26.00 -14.41 -8.11
N HIS A 295 -25.44 -13.21 -8.09
CA HIS A 295 -26.01 -12.07 -7.40
C HIS A 295 -25.71 -10.79 -8.16
N ARG A 296 -26.47 -9.74 -7.89
CA ARG A 296 -26.23 -8.41 -8.46
C ARG A 296 -26.66 -7.32 -7.49
N THR A 297 -25.93 -6.22 -7.48
CA THR A 297 -26.22 -5.02 -6.69
C THR A 297 -26.45 -3.83 -7.63
N GLY A 298 -27.56 -3.11 -7.48
CA GLY A 298 -27.78 -1.85 -8.18
C GLY A 298 -26.99 -0.73 -7.52
N VAL A 299 -25.94 -0.22 -8.17
CA VAL A 299 -24.98 0.76 -7.61
C VAL A 299 -25.41 2.19 -7.87
N THR A 300 -26.10 2.43 -8.99
CA THR A 300 -26.54 3.78 -9.35
C THR A 300 -28.02 3.98 -9.04
N PRO A 301 -28.41 5.08 -8.40
CA PRO A 301 -29.82 5.43 -8.27
C PRO A 301 -30.37 5.75 -9.66
N GLN A 302 -31.34 4.96 -10.11
CA GLN A 302 -31.95 5.14 -11.43
C GLN A 302 -32.99 6.27 -11.38
N THR A 303 -32.88 7.21 -12.31
CA THR A 303 -33.98 8.11 -12.64
C THR A 303 -34.77 7.48 -13.80
N ALA A 304 -36.09 7.33 -13.63
CA ALA A 304 -36.95 6.92 -14.74
C ALA A 304 -36.88 7.99 -15.83
N SER A 305 -36.11 7.74 -16.88
CA SER A 305 -36.21 8.44 -18.15
C SER A 305 -36.92 7.53 -19.13
N ALA A 306 -37.79 8.08 -19.98
CA ALA A 306 -38.63 7.33 -20.92
C ALA A 306 -37.86 6.39 -21.90
N SER A 307 -36.54 6.54 -21.97
CA SER A 307 -35.63 5.73 -22.80
C SER A 307 -35.09 4.48 -22.11
N GLU A 308 -35.08 4.41 -20.77
CA GLU A 308 -34.42 3.32 -20.04
C GLU A 308 -35.36 2.54 -19.11
N PRO A 309 -35.68 1.27 -19.42
CA PRO A 309 -36.47 0.45 -18.51
C PRO A 309 -35.76 0.26 -17.16
N TYR A 310 -36.57 0.18 -16.12
CA TYR A 310 -36.15 -0.15 -14.75
C TYR A 310 -35.62 -1.59 -14.66
N THR A 311 -36.12 -2.47 -15.53
CA THR A 311 -35.66 -3.85 -15.58
C THR A 311 -34.21 -3.96 -16.02
N TYR A 312 -33.55 -4.97 -15.48
CA TYR A 312 -32.17 -5.32 -15.81
C TYR A 312 -32.04 -5.69 -17.29
N LYS A 313 -31.10 -5.04 -17.99
CA LYS A 313 -30.88 -5.22 -19.43
C LYS A 313 -29.90 -6.34 -19.79
N GLY A 314 -29.31 -7.02 -18.81
CA GLY A 314 -28.29 -8.04 -19.02
C GLY A 314 -26.90 -7.59 -18.56
N ARG A 315 -25.88 -8.38 -18.92
CA ARG A 315 -24.51 -8.26 -18.37
C ARG A 315 -23.86 -6.89 -18.57
N ASP A 316 -24.23 -6.18 -19.64
CA ASP A 316 -23.62 -4.90 -20.02
C ASP A 316 -24.27 -3.69 -19.31
N ASP A 317 -25.18 -3.95 -18.36
CA ASP A 317 -25.86 -2.92 -17.59
C ASP A 317 -24.95 -2.36 -16.49
N VAL A 318 -24.33 -1.20 -16.76
CA VAL A 318 -23.41 -0.48 -15.85
C VAL A 318 -24.05 -0.13 -14.51
N ARG A 319 -25.39 -0.12 -14.43
CA ARG A 319 -26.13 0.17 -13.19
C ARG A 319 -26.00 -0.95 -12.17
N PHE A 320 -25.76 -2.18 -12.63
CA PHE A 320 -25.64 -3.36 -11.78
C PHE A 320 -24.20 -3.85 -11.76
N GLN A 321 -23.67 -4.05 -10.56
CA GLN A 321 -22.36 -4.63 -10.34
C GLN A 321 -22.49 -6.02 -9.71
N THR A 322 -21.53 -6.88 -10.01
CA THR A 322 -21.36 -8.19 -9.36
C THR A 322 -19.99 -8.22 -8.74
N ASP A 323 -19.94 -8.38 -7.42
CA ASP A 323 -18.68 -8.42 -6.67
C ASP A 323 -18.28 -9.87 -6.36
N THR A 324 -17.00 -10.11 -6.09
CA THR A 324 -16.56 -11.43 -5.65
C THR A 324 -16.74 -11.54 -4.13
N ILE A 325 -17.59 -12.46 -3.69
CA ILE A 325 -17.89 -12.68 -2.27
C ILE A 325 -16.92 -13.74 -1.71
N PRO A 326 -16.45 -13.60 -0.46
CA PRO A 326 -15.53 -14.58 0.14
C PRO A 326 -16.17 -15.96 0.37
N VAL A 327 -17.45 -16.03 0.76
CA VAL A 327 -18.17 -17.26 1.08
C VAL A 327 -19.52 -17.28 0.37
N SER A 328 -19.67 -18.18 -0.59
CA SER A 328 -20.87 -18.33 -1.45
C SER A 328 -21.69 -19.58 -1.17
N SER A 329 -21.38 -20.33 -0.10
CA SER A 329 -22.17 -21.50 0.30
C SER A 329 -22.16 -21.70 1.81
N ILE A 330 -23.23 -22.32 2.31
CA ILE A 330 -23.38 -22.73 3.71
C ILE A 330 -23.87 -24.17 3.80
N ALA A 331 -23.51 -24.83 4.89
CA ALA A 331 -24.11 -26.09 5.30
C ALA A 331 -25.15 -25.83 6.39
N VAL A 332 -26.33 -26.42 6.22
CA VAL A 332 -27.45 -26.36 7.17
C VAL A 332 -27.52 -27.70 7.87
N SER A 333 -27.77 -27.69 9.18
CA SER A 333 -27.83 -28.89 10.01
C SER A 333 -29.07 -28.95 10.90
N HIS A 334 -29.51 -27.81 11.44
CA HIS A 334 -30.64 -27.75 12.36
C HIS A 334 -31.97 -27.49 11.66
N GLY A 335 -31.95 -26.77 10.53
CA GLY A 335 -33.16 -26.41 9.79
C GLY A 335 -34.02 -25.34 10.46
N THR A 336 -33.56 -24.70 11.55
CA THR A 336 -34.26 -23.59 12.22
C THR A 336 -33.37 -22.35 12.28
N SER A 337 -33.68 -21.33 11.47
CA SER A 337 -32.94 -20.07 11.35
C SER A 337 -31.41 -20.26 11.24
N ASP A 338 -30.99 -21.31 10.54
CA ASP A 338 -29.59 -21.70 10.44
C ASP A 338 -28.88 -20.78 9.44
N SER A 339 -27.71 -20.26 9.80
CA SER A 339 -26.93 -19.33 8.97
C SER A 339 -25.64 -19.94 8.42
N GLY A 340 -25.39 -21.22 8.71
CA GLY A 340 -24.13 -21.87 8.37
C GLY A 340 -22.95 -21.52 9.28
N THR A 341 -23.22 -20.84 10.40
CA THR A 341 -22.24 -20.57 11.45
C THR A 341 -22.78 -21.08 12.78
N PHE A 342 -21.88 -21.49 13.69
CA PHE A 342 -22.29 -21.94 15.02
C PHE A 342 -22.88 -20.81 15.86
N GLU A 343 -22.27 -19.62 15.80
CA GLU A 343 -22.74 -18.42 16.48
C GLU A 343 -22.69 -17.24 15.51
N LEU A 344 -23.84 -16.59 15.32
CA LEU A 344 -23.98 -15.40 14.48
C LEU A 344 -23.47 -14.17 15.23
N ASN A 345 -22.24 -13.75 14.93
CA ASN A 345 -21.64 -12.55 15.50
C ASN A 345 -21.41 -11.47 14.43
N PHE A 346 -22.18 -10.37 14.49
CA PHE A 346 -22.06 -9.23 13.57
C PHE A 346 -20.83 -8.35 13.84
N CYS A 347 -20.22 -8.45 15.03
CA CYS A 347 -19.02 -7.71 15.42
C CYS A 347 -17.73 -8.52 15.18
N GLY A 348 -17.81 -9.65 14.47
CA GLY A 348 -16.66 -10.48 14.16
C GLY A 348 -15.67 -9.81 13.19
N GLU A 349 -14.42 -10.28 13.20
CA GLU A 349 -13.36 -9.79 12.31
C GLU A 349 -13.49 -10.28 10.86
N ARG A 350 -14.33 -11.30 10.61
CA ARG A 350 -14.50 -11.92 9.31
C ARG A 350 -15.89 -11.64 8.76
N TYR A 351 -15.98 -11.52 7.44
CA TYR A 351 -17.26 -11.45 6.75
C TYR A 351 -18.07 -12.74 6.96
N LEU A 352 -19.37 -12.57 7.19
CA LEU A 352 -20.34 -13.66 7.31
C LEU A 352 -20.62 -14.30 5.95
N PRO A 353 -21.18 -15.52 5.92
CA PRO A 353 -21.61 -16.14 4.68
C PRO A 353 -22.58 -15.25 3.90
N PHE A 354 -22.34 -15.11 2.59
CA PHE A 354 -23.09 -14.25 1.67
C PHE A 354 -23.02 -12.74 1.98
N GLU A 355 -22.21 -12.31 2.95
CA GLU A 355 -22.10 -10.89 3.29
C GLU A 355 -21.56 -10.09 2.11
N GLY A 356 -22.19 -8.95 1.86
CA GLY A 356 -21.85 -8.03 0.80
C GLY A 356 -22.33 -8.47 -0.59
N SER A 357 -22.99 -9.63 -0.70
CA SER A 357 -23.69 -10.05 -1.91
C SER A 357 -24.92 -9.19 -2.19
N GLY A 358 -25.38 -9.17 -3.43
CA GLY A 358 -26.58 -8.45 -3.83
C GLY A 358 -27.86 -9.21 -3.49
N CYS A 359 -28.90 -8.49 -3.08
CA CYS A 359 -30.19 -9.10 -2.75
C CYS A 359 -30.86 -9.76 -3.97
N CYS A 360 -30.71 -9.17 -5.15
CA CYS A 360 -31.14 -9.78 -6.40
C CYS A 360 -30.19 -10.93 -6.75
N SER A 361 -30.65 -12.16 -6.56
CA SER A 361 -29.77 -13.33 -6.47
C SER A 361 -30.43 -14.62 -6.96
N LYS A 362 -29.60 -15.58 -7.37
CA LYS A 362 -30.00 -16.96 -7.70
C LYS A 362 -29.38 -17.91 -6.70
N TRP A 363 -30.21 -18.79 -6.15
CA TRP A 363 -29.85 -19.71 -5.09
C TRP A 363 -30.04 -21.14 -5.57
N LYS A 364 -29.20 -22.03 -5.04
CA LYS A 364 -29.32 -23.47 -5.24
C LYS A 364 -29.27 -24.15 -3.89
N LEU A 365 -30.28 -24.98 -3.63
CA LEU A 365 -30.41 -25.77 -2.41
C LEU A 365 -30.32 -27.25 -2.79
N GLU A 366 -29.42 -27.97 -2.12
CA GLU A 366 -29.14 -29.38 -2.39
C GLU A 366 -29.21 -30.21 -1.11
N PHE A 367 -30.04 -31.26 -1.15
CA PHE A 367 -30.10 -32.30 -0.14
C PHE A 367 -29.33 -33.56 -0.59
N PRO A 368 -28.85 -34.39 0.35
CA PRO A 368 -28.21 -35.67 0.03
C PRO A 368 -29.14 -36.62 -0.74
N THR A 369 -28.82 -36.91 -2.00
CA THR A 369 -29.65 -37.76 -2.85
C THR A 369 -29.38 -39.26 -2.69
N ALA A 370 -28.16 -39.65 -2.36
CA ALA A 370 -27.75 -41.06 -2.26
C ALA A 370 -28.46 -41.83 -1.14
N HIS A 371 -28.69 -41.16 0.00
CA HIS A 371 -29.44 -41.72 1.12
C HIS A 371 -30.26 -40.60 1.78
N LYS A 372 -31.57 -40.58 1.51
CA LYS A 372 -32.50 -39.64 2.13
C LYS A 372 -32.67 -40.01 3.61
N GLN A 373 -32.13 -39.19 4.52
CA GLN A 373 -32.21 -39.42 5.98
C GLN A 373 -33.64 -39.24 6.53
N PHE A 374 -34.48 -38.46 5.84
CA PHE A 374 -35.89 -38.26 6.14
C PHE A 374 -36.68 -38.11 4.83
N ASP A 375 -38.01 -38.23 4.90
CA ASP A 375 -38.88 -38.10 3.73
C ASP A 375 -39.02 -36.61 3.33
N TYR A 376 -38.50 -36.25 2.16
CA TYR A 376 -38.52 -34.87 1.65
C TYR A 376 -39.93 -34.39 1.30
N ASN A 377 -40.91 -35.28 1.12
CA ASN A 377 -42.30 -34.88 0.92
C ASN A 377 -42.88 -34.17 2.15
N THR A 378 -42.27 -34.35 3.33
CA THR A 378 -42.70 -33.70 4.57
C THR A 378 -42.31 -32.22 4.66
N ILE A 379 -41.47 -31.73 3.74
CA ILE A 379 -41.00 -30.33 3.72
C ILE A 379 -42.16 -29.43 3.32
N SER A 380 -42.71 -28.65 4.24
CA SER A 380 -43.87 -27.80 3.97
C SER A 380 -43.48 -26.50 3.25
N ASP A 381 -42.35 -25.92 3.61
CA ASP A 381 -41.81 -24.70 3.01
C ASP A 381 -40.28 -24.61 3.22
N VAL A 382 -39.64 -23.69 2.50
CA VAL A 382 -38.27 -23.24 2.75
C VAL A 382 -38.31 -21.73 2.94
N ILE A 383 -37.98 -21.27 4.15
CA ILE A 383 -38.04 -19.86 4.52
C ILE A 383 -36.63 -19.31 4.60
N LEU A 384 -36.35 -18.30 3.78
CA LEU A 384 -35.11 -17.53 3.85
C LEU A 384 -35.30 -16.31 4.72
N HIS A 385 -34.46 -16.16 5.73
CA HIS A 385 -34.33 -14.99 6.58
C HIS A 385 -33.20 -14.10 6.05
N VAL A 386 -33.53 -13.19 5.14
CA VAL A 386 -32.55 -12.30 4.52
C VAL A 386 -32.45 -11.01 5.33
N ARG A 387 -31.29 -10.76 5.93
CA ARG A 387 -30.95 -9.46 6.54
C ARG A 387 -30.05 -8.72 5.56
N TYR A 388 -30.44 -7.51 5.19
CA TYR A 388 -29.71 -6.72 4.20
C TYR A 388 -29.68 -5.25 4.58
N THR A 389 -28.73 -4.52 4.00
CA THR A 389 -28.62 -3.07 4.06
C THR A 389 -29.04 -2.45 2.74
N ALA A 390 -29.61 -1.25 2.78
CA ALA A 390 -29.99 -0.50 1.59
C ALA A 390 -29.80 1.01 1.76
N VAL A 391 -29.77 1.74 0.64
CA VAL A 391 -29.64 3.20 0.59
C VAL A 391 -30.88 3.80 -0.10
N GLU A 392 -31.32 4.99 0.34
CA GLU A 392 -32.47 5.67 -0.28
C GLU A 392 -32.06 6.42 -1.56
N GLY A 393 -32.74 6.13 -2.68
CA GLY A 393 -32.51 6.71 -4.00
C GLY A 393 -33.39 7.92 -4.34
N GLY A 394 -34.14 8.44 -3.37
CA GLY A 394 -35.03 9.58 -3.53
C GLY A 394 -36.33 9.29 -4.28
N ILE A 395 -37.11 10.36 -4.50
CA ILE A 395 -38.43 10.34 -5.15
C ILE A 395 -38.42 9.70 -6.56
N PRO A 396 -37.49 10.05 -7.49
CA PRO A 396 -37.56 9.51 -8.85
C PRO A 396 -37.35 8.00 -8.90
N MET A 397 -36.48 7.46 -8.05
CA MET A 397 -36.25 6.02 -7.93
C MET A 397 -37.50 5.30 -7.39
N ARG A 398 -38.21 5.94 -6.47
CA ARG A 398 -39.45 5.41 -5.87
C ARG A 398 -40.57 5.31 -6.89
N GLU A 399 -40.74 6.32 -7.74
CA GLU A 399 -41.73 6.32 -8.82
C GLU A 399 -41.41 5.25 -9.88
N ALA A 400 -40.13 5.11 -10.23
CA ALA A 400 -39.65 4.07 -11.15
C ALA A 400 -39.95 2.66 -10.63
N ALA A 401 -39.60 2.38 -9.35
CA ALA A 401 -39.87 1.11 -8.69
C ALA A 401 -41.38 0.82 -8.58
N ASN A 402 -42.20 1.82 -8.26
CA ASN A 402 -43.65 1.64 -8.21
C ASN A 402 -44.24 1.31 -9.59
N THR A 403 -43.66 1.87 -10.66
CA THR A 403 -44.09 1.60 -12.03
C THR A 403 -43.69 0.18 -12.45
N SER A 404 -42.46 -0.25 -12.16
CA SER A 404 -42.01 -1.62 -12.45
C SER A 404 -42.80 -2.67 -11.67
N VAL A 405 -43.17 -2.42 -10.42
CA VAL A 405 -44.03 -3.31 -9.62
C VAL A 405 -45.43 -3.41 -10.24
N LYS A 406 -46.00 -2.30 -10.73
CA LYS A 406 -47.30 -2.31 -11.44
C LYS A 406 -47.21 -3.07 -12.76
N GLU A 407 -46.15 -2.87 -13.52
CA GLU A 407 -45.88 -3.57 -14.78
C GLU A 407 -45.70 -5.07 -14.54
N TYR A 408 -44.93 -5.48 -13.53
CA TYR A 408 -44.83 -6.88 -13.12
C TYR A 408 -46.22 -7.42 -12.73
N LEU A 409 -46.95 -6.66 -11.91
CA LEU A 409 -48.38 -6.78 -11.60
C LEU A 409 -49.23 -7.24 -12.80
N ALA A 410 -49.12 -6.46 -13.86
CA ALA A 410 -49.92 -6.56 -15.07
C ALA A 410 -49.40 -7.62 -16.04
N ALA A 411 -48.08 -7.72 -16.24
CA ALA A 411 -47.45 -8.65 -17.18
C ALA A 411 -47.63 -10.10 -16.74
N VAL A 412 -47.56 -10.31 -15.42
CA VAL A 412 -47.79 -11.65 -14.93
C VAL A 412 -49.27 -12.01 -15.26
N SER A 413 -50.22 -11.05 -15.27
CA SER A 413 -51.65 -11.30 -15.60
C SER A 413 -52.03 -11.71 -17.02
N SER A 414 -51.13 -11.42 -17.96
CA SER A 414 -51.35 -11.63 -19.38
C SER A 414 -50.60 -12.83 -19.96
N THR A 415 -49.66 -13.45 -19.24
CA THR A 415 -48.78 -14.48 -19.83
C THR A 415 -49.34 -15.89 -19.65
N GLU A 416 -49.58 -16.60 -20.76
CA GLU A 416 -50.15 -17.95 -20.81
C GLU A 416 -49.18 -19.06 -20.39
N VAL A 417 -47.87 -18.82 -20.36
CA VAL A 417 -46.87 -19.86 -20.11
C VAL A 417 -45.64 -19.27 -19.40
N SER A 418 -45.63 -19.29 -18.08
CA SER A 418 -44.40 -19.55 -17.31
C SER A 418 -44.78 -19.95 -15.89
N ILE A 419 -44.20 -21.05 -15.43
CA ILE A 419 -44.34 -21.61 -14.09
C ILE A 419 -43.74 -20.66 -13.02
N VAL A 420 -43.02 -19.63 -13.46
CA VAL A 420 -42.52 -18.53 -12.62
C VAL A 420 -43.51 -17.38 -12.68
N GLY A 421 -44.38 -17.33 -11.68
CA GLY A 421 -45.47 -16.35 -11.53
C GLY A 421 -46.18 -16.58 -10.20
N PRO A 422 -47.24 -15.79 -9.87
CA PRO A 422 -48.09 -15.91 -8.68
C PRO A 422 -48.91 -17.20 -8.73
N THR A 423 -48.19 -18.29 -8.61
CA THR A 423 -48.64 -19.64 -8.46
C THR A 423 -48.75 -19.89 -6.97
N ALA A 424 -49.86 -20.48 -6.55
CA ALA A 424 -49.98 -20.99 -5.20
C ALA A 424 -49.90 -22.52 -5.27
N LEU A 425 -48.93 -23.10 -4.57
CA LEU A 425 -48.97 -24.53 -4.28
C LEU A 425 -49.90 -24.76 -3.10
N LEU A 426 -50.90 -25.61 -3.28
CA LEU A 426 -51.77 -26.10 -2.22
C LEU A 426 -51.55 -27.60 -2.07
N ASP A 427 -51.09 -27.99 -0.90
CA ASP A 427 -50.93 -29.38 -0.50
C ASP A 427 -52.23 -29.81 0.18
N LEU A 428 -53.07 -30.56 -0.51
CA LEU A 428 -54.43 -30.84 -0.02
C LEU A 428 -54.41 -31.63 1.29
N LYS A 429 -53.45 -32.52 1.46
CA LYS A 429 -53.32 -33.36 2.66
C LYS A 429 -52.94 -32.54 3.90
N ASN A 430 -52.02 -31.59 3.74
CA ASN A 430 -51.48 -30.81 4.84
C ASN A 430 -52.27 -29.50 5.08
N ASP A 431 -52.72 -28.82 4.02
CA ASP A 431 -53.45 -27.57 4.14
C ASP A 431 -54.94 -27.77 4.43
N PHE A 432 -55.54 -28.87 3.94
CA PHE A 432 -56.97 -29.18 4.07
C PHE A 432 -57.20 -30.58 4.67
N PRO A 433 -56.65 -30.90 5.86
CA PRO A 433 -56.67 -32.25 6.39
C PRO A 433 -58.09 -32.79 6.61
N ASN A 434 -59.01 -31.99 7.14
CA ASN A 434 -60.40 -32.41 7.41
C ASN A 434 -61.14 -32.76 6.12
N ASP A 435 -61.02 -31.90 5.11
CA ASP A 435 -61.66 -32.09 3.80
C ASP A 435 -61.01 -33.25 3.03
N TRP A 436 -59.71 -33.45 3.20
CA TRP A 436 -58.96 -34.56 2.63
C TRP A 436 -59.33 -35.93 3.24
N TYR A 437 -59.38 -36.04 4.57
CA TYR A 437 -59.74 -37.30 5.23
C TYR A 437 -61.22 -37.65 5.03
N SER A 438 -62.11 -36.66 5.00
CA SER A 438 -63.53 -36.90 4.66
C SER A 438 -63.72 -37.42 3.23
N LEU A 439 -62.85 -37.03 2.30
CA LEU A 439 -62.81 -37.57 0.94
C LEU A 439 -62.31 -39.02 0.90
N ILE A 440 -61.32 -39.38 1.72
CA ILE A 440 -60.76 -40.74 1.77
C ILE A 440 -61.72 -41.74 2.44
N ASP A 441 -62.43 -41.32 3.51
CA ASP A 441 -63.34 -42.19 4.26
C ASP A 441 -64.65 -42.52 3.52
N GLY A 442 -64.87 -41.94 2.32
CA GLY A 442 -65.94 -42.37 1.41
C GLY A 442 -67.33 -41.84 1.73
N ALA A 443 -67.45 -40.76 2.51
CA ALA A 443 -68.73 -40.14 2.81
C ALA A 443 -69.25 -39.33 1.62
N ALA A 444 -69.96 -39.97 0.67
CA ALA A 444 -70.94 -39.46 -0.33
C ALA A 444 -70.66 -38.14 -1.10
N VAL A 445 -69.53 -37.46 -0.91
CA VAL A 445 -69.23 -36.14 -1.43
C VAL A 445 -68.06 -36.27 -2.40
N ASN A 446 -68.37 -36.33 -3.70
CA ASN A 446 -67.38 -36.35 -4.79
C ASN A 446 -66.71 -34.98 -5.05
N LYS A 447 -66.72 -34.10 -4.04
CA LYS A 447 -66.33 -32.69 -4.18
C LYS A 447 -65.53 -32.27 -2.96
N LEU A 448 -64.30 -31.82 -3.17
CA LEU A 448 -63.51 -31.22 -2.10
C LEU A 448 -63.76 -29.70 -2.10
N ARG A 449 -64.25 -29.16 -0.98
CA ARG A 449 -64.44 -27.73 -0.78
C ARG A 449 -63.17 -27.11 -0.21
N LEU A 450 -62.54 -26.22 -0.97
CA LEU A 450 -61.37 -25.48 -0.50
C LEU A 450 -61.80 -24.26 0.32
N SER A 451 -62.04 -24.45 1.61
CA SER A 451 -62.42 -23.38 2.55
C SER A 451 -61.24 -22.48 2.94
N GLY A 452 -61.42 -21.15 2.98
CA GLY A 452 -60.34 -20.22 3.36
C GLY A 452 -59.19 -20.13 2.34
N LEU A 453 -59.48 -20.31 1.06
CA LEU A 453 -58.50 -20.21 -0.03
C LEU A 453 -57.80 -18.83 -0.03
N ALA A 454 -58.54 -17.76 0.23
CA ALA A 454 -58.04 -16.38 0.21
C ALA A 454 -56.85 -16.14 1.15
N GLU A 455 -56.80 -16.84 2.29
CA GLU A 455 -55.76 -16.67 3.31
C GLU A 455 -54.44 -17.36 2.94
N ARG A 456 -54.54 -18.46 2.20
CA ARG A 456 -53.42 -19.31 1.77
C ARG A 456 -52.78 -18.84 0.46
N LEU A 457 -53.35 -17.82 -0.17
CA LEU A 457 -52.76 -17.21 -1.35
C LEU A 457 -51.59 -16.29 -0.99
N PRO A 458 -50.64 -16.09 -1.94
CA PRO A 458 -49.51 -15.21 -1.73
C PRO A 458 -49.95 -13.80 -1.29
N PHE A 459 -49.14 -13.14 -0.45
CA PHE A 459 -49.53 -11.88 0.19
C PHE A 459 -49.96 -10.78 -0.78
N PHE A 460 -49.41 -10.73 -2.00
CA PHE A 460 -49.71 -9.71 -3.01
C PHE A 460 -51.10 -9.86 -3.65
N THR A 461 -51.82 -10.96 -3.41
CA THR A 461 -53.22 -11.14 -3.85
C THR A 461 -54.23 -10.66 -2.80
N ARG A 462 -53.79 -10.38 -1.57
CA ARG A 462 -54.69 -9.94 -0.50
C ARG A 462 -55.32 -8.58 -0.83
N GLY A 463 -56.63 -8.47 -0.63
CA GLY A 463 -57.41 -7.27 -0.94
C GLY A 463 -57.70 -7.06 -2.43
N ARG A 464 -57.39 -8.03 -3.29
CA ARG A 464 -57.69 -8.00 -4.72
C ARG A 464 -58.63 -9.14 -5.09
N GLN A 465 -59.49 -8.91 -6.09
CA GLN A 465 -60.32 -9.98 -6.66
C GLN A 465 -59.46 -10.80 -7.62
N CYS A 466 -59.17 -12.03 -7.24
CA CYS A 466 -58.37 -12.94 -8.05
C CYS A 466 -59.27 -14.00 -8.69
N MET A 467 -59.15 -14.15 -10.01
CA MET A 467 -59.79 -15.25 -10.73
C MET A 467 -58.77 -16.38 -10.94
N ILE A 468 -59.22 -17.60 -10.71
CA ILE A 468 -58.45 -18.82 -11.00
C ILE A 468 -58.61 -19.11 -12.49
N LYS A 469 -57.52 -18.98 -13.26
CA LYS A 469 -57.55 -19.30 -14.70
C LYS A 469 -57.23 -20.76 -14.97
N ARG A 470 -56.35 -21.36 -14.16
CA ARG A 470 -55.89 -22.75 -14.36
C ARG A 470 -55.53 -23.38 -13.02
N ALA A 471 -56.03 -24.58 -12.79
CA ALA A 471 -55.58 -25.44 -11.70
C ALA A 471 -54.95 -26.68 -12.32
N VAL A 472 -53.73 -26.99 -11.90
CA VAL A 472 -53.00 -28.20 -12.30
C VAL A 472 -52.86 -29.08 -11.07
N ALA A 473 -53.50 -30.25 -11.08
CA ALA A 473 -53.34 -31.24 -10.04
C ALA A 473 -52.20 -32.19 -10.41
N TYR A 474 -51.22 -32.29 -9.52
CA TYR A 474 -50.15 -33.28 -9.53
C TYR A 474 -50.54 -34.42 -8.58
N ILE A 475 -50.61 -35.64 -9.09
CA ILE A 475 -50.85 -36.83 -8.29
C ILE A 475 -49.54 -37.60 -8.21
N CYS A 476 -48.99 -37.73 -7.01
CA CYS A 476 -47.81 -38.56 -6.80
C CYS A 476 -48.26 -39.95 -6.32
N LYS A 477 -48.03 -40.98 -7.14
CA LYS A 477 -48.30 -42.37 -6.76
C LYS A 477 -47.06 -42.95 -6.07
N LYS A 478 -47.18 -43.38 -4.81
CA LYS A 478 -46.16 -44.20 -4.14
C LYS A 478 -46.34 -45.65 -4.59
N ASP A 479 -45.54 -46.12 -5.54
CA ASP A 479 -45.48 -47.55 -5.86
C ASP A 479 -44.75 -48.28 -4.72
N ILE A 480 -45.48 -49.13 -3.99
CA ILE A 480 -44.88 -50.15 -3.13
C ILE A 480 -44.57 -51.34 -4.03
N ALA A 481 -43.31 -51.47 -4.46
CA ALA A 481 -42.80 -52.72 -5.01
C ALA A 481 -41.47 -53.04 -4.33
N SER A 482 -41.52 -54.09 -3.50
CA SER A 482 -40.38 -54.81 -2.97
C SER A 482 -39.46 -55.28 -4.10
N GLU A 483 -38.16 -55.06 -3.89
CA GLU A 483 -37.01 -55.63 -4.61
C GLU A 483 -36.73 -55.08 -6.02
N GLY A 484 -35.74 -54.17 -6.09
CA GLY A 484 -35.12 -53.70 -7.34
C GLY A 484 -35.44 -52.24 -7.65
N VAL A 485 -34.67 -51.31 -7.06
CA VAL A 485 -34.85 -49.86 -7.21
C VAL A 485 -34.55 -49.41 -8.64
N GLY A 486 -35.59 -49.42 -9.47
CA GLY A 486 -35.69 -48.68 -10.71
C GLY A 486 -36.96 -47.85 -10.66
N ILE A 487 -36.85 -46.57 -10.28
CA ILE A 487 -37.97 -45.62 -10.34
C ILE A 487 -38.20 -45.29 -11.81
N THR A 488 -39.13 -45.97 -12.46
CA THR A 488 -39.69 -45.47 -13.72
C THR A 488 -40.66 -44.34 -13.40
N LEU A 489 -40.24 -43.12 -13.72
CA LEU A 489 -41.11 -41.94 -13.80
C LEU A 489 -42.26 -42.25 -14.75
N LEU A 490 -43.43 -42.57 -14.19
CA LEU A 490 -44.68 -42.45 -14.93
C LEU A 490 -44.95 -40.96 -15.08
N ASP A 491 -45.09 -40.51 -16.32
CA ASP A 491 -45.40 -39.13 -16.68
C ASP A 491 -46.47 -38.57 -15.73
N PRO A 492 -46.25 -37.39 -15.12
CA PRO A 492 -47.29 -36.73 -14.35
C PRO A 492 -48.45 -36.49 -15.30
N LYS A 493 -49.55 -37.26 -15.16
CA LYS A 493 -50.80 -36.93 -15.84
C LYS A 493 -51.28 -35.62 -15.23
N SER A 494 -50.89 -34.51 -15.86
CA SER A 494 -51.41 -33.19 -15.55
C SER A 494 -52.86 -33.15 -16.00
N TYR A 495 -53.78 -33.20 -15.06
CA TYR A 495 -55.18 -32.89 -15.35
C TYR A 495 -55.29 -31.37 -15.39
N VAL A 496 -55.36 -30.81 -16.61
CA VAL A 496 -55.63 -29.39 -16.82
C VAL A 496 -57.12 -29.21 -16.64
N PHE A 497 -57.52 -28.55 -15.55
CA PHE A 497 -58.90 -28.10 -15.40
C PHE A 497 -58.98 -26.66 -15.92
N GLU A 498 -59.68 -26.48 -17.05
CA GLU A 498 -60.09 -25.18 -17.55
C GLU A 498 -61.43 -24.81 -16.88
N PRO A 499 -61.46 -23.85 -15.95
CA PRO A 499 -62.72 -23.32 -15.45
C PRO A 499 -63.46 -22.63 -16.62
N PRO A 500 -64.79 -22.77 -16.74
CA PRO A 500 -65.55 -22.18 -17.83
C PRO A 500 -65.37 -20.65 -17.90
N ALA A 501 -65.36 -20.13 -19.14
CA ALA A 501 -64.80 -18.83 -19.54
C ALA A 501 -65.41 -17.55 -18.90
N ASP A 502 -66.45 -17.62 -18.08
CA ASP A 502 -67.14 -16.46 -17.52
C ASP A 502 -67.45 -16.60 -16.01
N LEU A 503 -66.46 -16.98 -15.20
CA LEU A 503 -66.62 -17.08 -13.74
C LEU A 503 -66.02 -15.86 -13.00
N THR A 504 -66.70 -14.71 -13.05
CA THR A 504 -66.45 -13.58 -12.12
C THR A 504 -66.99 -13.93 -10.74
N VAL A 505 -66.20 -14.68 -9.99
CA VAL A 505 -66.59 -15.14 -8.67
C VAL A 505 -65.74 -14.43 -7.63
N GLN A 506 -66.35 -13.52 -6.85
CA GLN A 506 -65.82 -13.10 -5.55
C GLN A 506 -65.39 -14.37 -4.84
N VAL A 507 -64.12 -14.53 -4.43
CA VAL A 507 -63.62 -15.75 -3.76
C VAL A 507 -64.68 -16.22 -2.75
N PRO A 508 -65.50 -17.24 -3.06
CA PRO A 508 -66.50 -17.70 -2.14
C PRO A 508 -65.75 -18.52 -1.11
N GLU A 509 -66.37 -18.73 0.05
CA GLU A 509 -65.85 -19.60 1.11
C GLU A 509 -65.76 -21.09 0.70
N GLY A 510 -65.83 -21.43 -0.60
CA GLY A 510 -65.59 -22.78 -1.11
C GLY A 510 -65.46 -22.81 -2.63
N VAL A 511 -64.30 -23.22 -3.11
CA VAL A 511 -64.13 -23.74 -4.48
C VAL A 511 -64.35 -25.25 -4.41
N GLU A 512 -65.32 -25.78 -5.17
CA GLU A 512 -65.58 -27.23 -5.28
C GLU A 512 -64.76 -27.83 -6.44
N VAL A 513 -63.81 -28.71 -6.13
CA VAL A 513 -63.06 -29.48 -7.15
C VAL A 513 -63.76 -30.81 -7.38
N LEU A 514 -64.19 -31.07 -8.62
CA LEU A 514 -64.79 -32.33 -9.07
C LEU A 514 -63.67 -33.30 -9.52
N LEU A 515 -63.55 -34.45 -8.86
CA LEU A 515 -62.70 -35.56 -9.32
C LEU A 515 -63.53 -36.49 -10.21
N ILE A 516 -63.11 -36.69 -11.46
CA ILE A 516 -63.81 -37.54 -12.43
C ILE A 516 -63.68 -39.01 -12.00
N LYS A 517 -64.84 -39.69 -11.94
CA LYS A 517 -65.08 -40.99 -11.31
C LYS A 517 -64.59 -42.22 -12.09
N GLU A 518 -63.66 -42.06 -13.02
CA GLU A 518 -63.12 -43.20 -13.79
C GLU A 518 -61.65 -43.48 -13.42
N MET A 519 -61.45 -43.89 -12.17
CA MET A 519 -60.29 -44.71 -11.82
C MET A 519 -60.78 -46.00 -11.18
N ASN A 520 -61.09 -46.96 -12.04
CA ASN A 520 -61.38 -48.33 -11.65
C ASN A 520 -60.04 -48.99 -11.25
N CYS A 521 -59.64 -48.82 -10.01
CA CYS A 521 -58.48 -49.50 -9.42
C CYS A 521 -58.85 -49.96 -8.01
N ASP A 522 -59.21 -51.24 -7.91
CA ASP A 522 -59.16 -51.97 -6.65
C ASP A 522 -57.73 -51.91 -6.13
N VAL A 523 -57.51 -51.21 -5.01
CA VAL A 523 -56.50 -51.44 -3.96
C VAL A 523 -56.31 -50.13 -3.16
N ARG A 524 -56.64 -50.20 -1.85
CA ARG A 524 -56.47 -49.15 -0.84
C ARG A 524 -54.99 -48.87 -0.56
N VAL A 525 -54.36 -47.87 -1.18
CA VAL A 525 -53.08 -47.31 -0.71
C VAL A 525 -52.91 -45.82 -1.08
N ASN A 526 -52.70 -44.99 -0.04
CA ASN A 526 -52.13 -43.63 0.04
C ASN A 526 -51.87 -42.84 -1.26
N TRP A 527 -52.67 -41.80 -1.48
CA TRP A 527 -52.51 -40.82 -2.56
C TRP A 527 -51.96 -39.51 -1.96
N GLU A 528 -51.09 -38.79 -2.67
CA GLU A 528 -50.75 -37.39 -2.38
C GLU A 528 -51.17 -36.57 -3.63
N LEU A 529 -52.24 -35.77 -3.50
CA LEU A 529 -52.73 -34.83 -4.50
C LEU A 529 -52.22 -33.43 -4.12
N GLU A 530 -51.37 -32.85 -4.96
CA GLU A 530 -50.92 -31.47 -4.84
C GLU A 530 -51.54 -30.64 -5.97
N CYS A 531 -52.31 -29.60 -5.64
CA CYS A 531 -52.92 -28.72 -6.63
C CYS A 531 -52.12 -27.42 -6.72
N MET A 532 -51.53 -27.15 -7.88
CA MET A 532 -50.92 -25.87 -8.21
C MET A 532 -51.96 -24.99 -8.91
N ILE A 533 -52.35 -23.90 -8.27
CA ILE A 533 -53.39 -22.99 -8.76
C ILE A 533 -52.73 -21.67 -9.23
N LEU A 534 -52.98 -21.28 -10.48
CA LEU A 534 -52.52 -20.03 -11.10
C LEU A 534 -53.63 -18.96 -11.05
N MET A 535 -53.33 -17.73 -10.62
CA MET A 535 -54.36 -16.67 -10.42
C MET A 535 -54.01 -15.26 -10.92
N TYR A 536 -55.02 -14.48 -11.37
CA TYR A 536 -54.91 -13.05 -11.78
C TYR A 536 -56.13 -12.09 -11.64
N ASN A 537 -55.87 -10.77 -11.63
CA ASN A 537 -56.70 -9.52 -11.48
C ASN A 537 -57.47 -9.04 -12.77
N VAL A 538 -58.16 -7.85 -12.84
CA VAL A 538 -59.55 -7.35 -12.53
C VAL A 538 -60.00 -6.40 -13.70
N PRO A 539 -61.30 -6.29 -14.11
CA PRO A 539 -61.94 -4.94 -14.20
C PRO A 539 -63.46 -4.87 -13.83
N ARG A 540 -63.99 -3.63 -13.94
CA ARG A 540 -65.18 -2.98 -13.34
C ARG A 540 -66.57 -3.52 -13.73
N ASN A 541 -67.45 -3.48 -12.72
CA ASN A 541 -68.93 -3.43 -12.75
C ASN A 541 -69.73 -4.71 -13.02
N LEU A 542 -70.86 -4.75 -12.28
CA LEU A 542 -72.10 -5.53 -12.43
C LEU A 542 -72.25 -6.81 -11.57
N LEU A 543 -73.07 -6.64 -10.52
CA LEU A 543 -73.92 -7.64 -9.87
C LEU A 543 -74.42 -8.70 -10.84
N TYR A 544 -74.44 -9.99 -10.46
CA TYR A 544 -75.61 -10.88 -10.57
C TYR A 544 -75.45 -12.16 -9.72
N LYS A 545 -76.61 -12.72 -9.33
CA LYS A 545 -76.88 -13.91 -8.50
C LYS A 545 -77.20 -15.08 -9.43
N VAL A 546 -76.59 -16.27 -9.30
CA VAL A 546 -77.12 -17.49 -9.95
C VAL A 546 -76.85 -18.78 -9.15
N VAL A 547 -77.88 -19.61 -9.16
CA VAL A 547 -78.13 -20.96 -8.60
C VAL A 547 -77.54 -22.04 -9.52
N LEU A 548 -77.17 -23.23 -9.02
CA LEU A 548 -76.89 -24.38 -9.89
C LEU A 548 -77.65 -25.64 -9.46
N ASP A 549 -78.64 -25.97 -10.29
CA ASP A 549 -79.38 -27.23 -10.35
C ASP A 549 -78.50 -28.37 -10.89
N SER A 550 -78.78 -29.58 -10.40
CA SER A 550 -78.31 -30.83 -10.97
C SER A 550 -79.01 -31.12 -12.30
N VAL A 551 -78.26 -31.21 -13.39
CA VAL A 551 -78.75 -31.85 -14.63
C VAL A 551 -78.22 -33.28 -14.66
N ALA A 552 -79.18 -34.20 -14.74
CA ALA A 552 -78.99 -35.63 -14.83
C ALA A 552 -78.16 -36.03 -16.06
N ALA A 553 -77.32 -37.05 -15.90
CA ALA A 553 -76.72 -37.78 -17.00
C ALA A 553 -77.73 -38.81 -17.51
N GLU A 554 -78.20 -38.63 -18.76
CA GLU A 554 -78.67 -39.73 -19.59
C GLU A 554 -77.62 -40.05 -20.66
N LYS A 555 -77.29 -41.35 -20.69
CA LYS A 555 -76.53 -42.15 -21.66
C LYS A 555 -75.02 -42.17 -21.59
#